data_AF-A0A7K2NTA2-F1
#
_entry.id   AF-A0A7K2NTA2-F1
#
_cell.length_a   1.000
_cell.length_b   1.000
_cell.length_c   1.000
_cell.angle_alpha   90.00
_cell.angle_beta   90.00
_cell.angle_gamma   90.00
#
_symmetry.space_group_name_H-M   'P 1'
#
loop_
_entity.id
_entity.type
_entity.pdbx_description
1 polymer ?
#
loop_
_entity_poly.entity_id
_entity_poly.type
_entity_poly.pdbx_seq_one_letter_code
_entity_poly.pdbx_strand_id
1 'polypeptide(L)'
;MLRVIAGAAGIAAERFDEDRFVLAAGVSEGAAAVVGRLAGEMGEPAGGEEETVMVLAMPVWELDYLGQVLTVFRRALAGGPGTADLRELLDDLADGFDRTPRQITEDLQRLAAMLTLDTLAVRTLAAAAVCSLGLPSGHTGPLPDTVAVREALEQVRTGWAAAGVR
;
A
#
# COMPACT_ATOMS: atom_id res chain seq x y z
N MET A 1 1.71 -9.25 -3.90
CA MET A 1 0.69 -8.21 -3.67
C MET A 1 1.13 -6.86 -4.26
N LEU A 2 2.21 -6.23 -3.79
CA LEU A 2 2.57 -4.87 -4.23
C LEU A 2 2.95 -4.78 -5.72
N ARG A 3 3.71 -5.74 -6.25
CA ARG A 3 4.02 -5.80 -7.69
C ARG A 3 2.77 -5.93 -8.58
N VAL A 4 1.75 -6.63 -8.08
CA VAL A 4 0.44 -6.78 -8.73
C VAL A 4 -0.30 -5.45 -8.76
N ILE A 5 -0.36 -4.75 -7.63
CA ILE A 5 -0.99 -3.43 -7.53
C ILE A 5 -0.25 -2.38 -8.38
N ALA A 6 1.09 -2.42 -8.42
CA ALA A 6 1.89 -1.50 -9.22
C ALA A 6 1.67 -1.72 -10.74
N GLY A 7 1.69 -2.98 -11.19
CA GLY A 7 1.39 -3.31 -12.59
C GLY A 7 -0.05 -2.96 -12.97
N ALA A 8 -1.00 -3.15 -12.05
CA ALA A 8 -2.39 -2.74 -12.23
C ALA A 8 -2.55 -1.23 -12.43
N ALA A 9 -1.88 -0.44 -11.60
CA ALA A 9 -1.89 1.01 -11.69
C ALA A 9 -1.14 1.55 -12.93
N GLY A 10 -0.12 0.84 -13.42
CA GLY A 10 0.57 1.16 -14.68
C GLY A 10 -0.31 0.94 -15.92
N ILE A 11 -0.97 -0.22 -16.01
CA ILE A 11 -1.90 -0.53 -17.12
C ILE A 11 -3.10 0.42 -17.12
N ALA A 12 -3.57 0.80 -15.92
CA ALA A 12 -4.53 1.88 -15.75
C ALA A 12 -4.03 3.18 -16.39
N ALA A 13 -2.87 3.68 -15.99
CA ALA A 13 -2.30 4.93 -16.50
C ALA A 13 -2.18 4.96 -18.04
N GLU A 14 -1.75 3.86 -18.66
CA GLU A 14 -1.61 3.77 -20.13
C GLU A 14 -2.95 3.78 -20.88
N ARG A 15 -4.05 3.39 -20.22
CA ARG A 15 -5.41 3.30 -20.82
C ARG A 15 -6.32 4.46 -20.43
N PHE A 16 -6.00 5.22 -19.38
CA PHE A 16 -6.82 6.33 -18.91
C PHE A 16 -6.53 7.61 -19.71
N ASP A 17 -7.41 7.91 -20.67
CA ASP A 17 -7.52 9.23 -21.31
C ASP A 17 -8.26 10.19 -20.36
N GLU A 18 -7.72 11.40 -20.16
CA GLU A 18 -8.19 12.37 -19.14
C GLU A 18 -9.66 12.77 -19.31
N ASP A 19 -10.20 12.65 -20.52
CA ASP A 19 -11.55 13.06 -20.87
C ASP A 19 -12.63 11.98 -20.63
N ARG A 20 -12.23 10.72 -20.39
CA ARG A 20 -13.16 9.57 -20.42
C ARG A 20 -13.44 8.94 -19.05
N PHE A 21 -12.62 9.24 -18.05
CA PHE A 21 -12.68 8.54 -16.77
C PHE A 21 -12.56 9.47 -15.56
N VAL A 22 -13.14 9.05 -14.43
CA VAL A 22 -13.29 9.84 -13.18
C VAL A 22 -11.93 10.09 -12.47
N LEU A 23 -10.84 9.47 -12.92
CA LEU A 23 -9.50 9.59 -12.36
C LEU A 23 -8.56 10.18 -13.41
N ALA A 24 -7.87 11.28 -13.07
CA ALA A 24 -6.82 11.83 -13.92
C ALA A 24 -5.68 10.82 -14.06
N ALA A 25 -5.10 10.70 -15.26
CA ALA A 25 -4.00 9.77 -15.56
C ALA A 25 -2.86 9.91 -14.54
N GLY A 26 -2.52 11.15 -14.16
CA GLY A 26 -1.48 11.45 -13.16
C GLY A 26 -1.73 10.87 -11.76
N VAL A 27 -2.98 10.62 -11.36
CA VAL A 27 -3.29 9.97 -10.07
C VAL A 27 -3.03 8.46 -10.15
N SER A 28 -3.36 7.84 -11.28
CA SER A 28 -3.07 6.42 -11.52
C SER A 28 -1.57 6.18 -11.64
N GLU A 29 -0.84 7.04 -12.37
CA GLU A 29 0.62 7.03 -12.45
C GLU A 29 1.27 7.25 -11.08
N GLY A 30 0.78 8.23 -10.32
CA GLY A 30 1.24 8.50 -8.97
C GLY A 30 1.06 7.29 -8.04
N ALA A 31 -0.10 6.65 -8.06
CA ALA A 31 -0.35 5.43 -7.29
C ALA A 31 0.57 4.28 -7.75
N ALA A 32 0.77 4.10 -9.05
CA ALA A 32 1.67 3.08 -9.59
C ALA A 32 3.12 3.30 -9.13
N ALA A 33 3.59 4.54 -9.18
CA ALA A 33 4.93 4.93 -8.75
C ALA A 33 5.13 4.66 -7.25
N VAL A 34 4.15 5.03 -6.42
CA VAL A 34 4.20 4.79 -4.96
C VAL A 34 4.27 3.30 -4.67
N VAL A 35 3.36 2.50 -5.24
CA VAL A 35 3.32 1.06 -4.99
C VAL A 35 4.54 0.34 -5.58
N GLY A 36 5.02 0.77 -6.74
CA GLY A 36 6.23 0.24 -7.38
C GLY A 36 7.47 0.51 -6.53
N ARG A 37 7.60 1.73 -5.99
CA ARG A 37 8.68 2.08 -5.06
C ARG A 37 8.60 1.25 -3.79
N LEU A 38 7.42 1.15 -3.18
CA LEU A 38 7.19 0.28 -2.01
C LEU A 38 7.58 -1.18 -2.29
N ALA A 39 7.23 -1.71 -3.46
CA ALA A 39 7.59 -3.07 -3.88
C ALA A 39 9.10 -3.25 -4.09
N GLY A 40 9.81 -2.21 -4.52
CA GLY A 40 11.26 -2.20 -4.69
C GLY A 40 11.98 -2.12 -3.34
N GLU A 41 11.52 -1.25 -2.45
CA GLU A 41 12.11 -1.03 -1.12
C GLU A 41 11.86 -2.20 -0.17
N MET A 42 10.69 -2.84 -0.23
CA MET A 42 10.38 -4.01 0.62
C MET A 42 11.17 -5.28 0.26
N GLY A 43 11.80 -5.34 -0.92
CA GLY A 43 12.62 -6.49 -1.35
C GLY A 43 11.90 -7.84 -1.26
N GLU A 44 12.67 -8.93 -1.34
CA GLU A 44 12.24 -10.20 -0.74
C GLU A 44 12.67 -10.19 0.72
N PRO A 45 11.86 -10.76 1.65
CA PRO A 45 12.25 -10.84 3.05
C PRO A 45 13.60 -11.53 3.13
N ALA A 46 14.60 -10.85 3.71
CA ALA A 46 15.88 -11.48 4.00
C ALA A 46 15.55 -12.70 4.86
N GLY A 47 15.87 -13.91 4.38
CA GLY A 47 15.45 -15.18 4.97
C GLY A 47 16.08 -15.51 6.33
N GLY A 48 16.30 -14.50 7.17
CA GLY A 48 16.69 -14.66 8.57
C GLY A 48 15.47 -14.77 9.48
N GLU A 49 15.62 -15.49 10.59
CA GLU A 49 14.60 -15.66 11.62
C GLU A 49 14.36 -14.40 12.47
N GLU A 50 15.18 -13.35 12.29
CA GLU A 50 15.07 -12.10 13.05
C GLU A 50 13.98 -11.19 12.50
N GLU A 51 13.12 -10.73 13.39
CA GLU A 51 12.09 -9.75 13.07
C GLU A 51 12.73 -8.39 12.74
N THR A 52 12.45 -7.91 11.53
CA THR A 52 12.99 -6.65 11.01
C THR A 52 11.90 -5.61 10.84
N VAL A 53 12.28 -4.34 11.03
CA VAL A 53 11.42 -3.20 10.71
C VAL A 53 12.10 -2.34 9.67
N MET A 54 11.30 -1.85 8.73
CA MET A 54 11.72 -0.88 7.73
C MET A 54 10.94 0.41 7.94
N VAL A 55 11.65 1.54 7.96
CA VAL A 55 11.06 2.87 8.01
C VAL A 55 11.12 3.49 6.63
N LEU A 56 9.95 3.89 6.13
CA LEU A 56 9.79 4.57 4.85
C LEU A 56 9.25 5.98 5.10
N ALA A 57 9.97 6.97 4.60
CA ALA A 57 9.45 8.32 4.52
C ALA A 57 8.51 8.41 3.31
N MET A 58 7.23 8.72 3.57
CA MET A 58 6.26 8.97 2.51
C MET A 58 5.58 10.32 2.68
N PRO A 59 5.58 11.16 1.63
CA PRO A 59 4.76 12.37 1.60
C PRO A 59 3.27 12.04 1.70
N VAL A 60 2.52 12.87 2.44
CA VAL A 60 1.07 12.66 2.63
C VAL A 60 0.29 12.66 1.31
N TRP A 61 0.71 13.47 0.33
CA TRP A 61 0.05 13.54 -0.98
C TRP A 61 0.17 12.25 -1.79
N GLU A 62 1.17 11.41 -1.52
CA GLU A 62 1.29 10.09 -2.15
C GLU A 62 0.25 9.11 -1.61
N LEU A 63 -0.15 9.26 -0.34
CA LEU A 63 -1.25 8.49 0.25
C LEU A 63 -2.60 8.89 -0.37
N ASP A 64 -2.75 10.17 -0.74
CA ASP A 64 -3.97 10.66 -1.38
C ASP A 64 -4.21 9.98 -2.73
N TYR A 65 -3.16 9.65 -3.49
CA TYR A 65 -3.30 8.89 -4.73
C TYR A 65 -3.87 7.49 -4.49
N LEU A 66 -3.38 6.78 -3.47
CA LEU A 66 -3.91 5.46 -3.10
C LEU A 66 -5.37 5.55 -2.66
N GLY A 67 -5.73 6.59 -1.90
CA GLY A 67 -7.11 6.83 -1.46
C GLY A 67 -8.08 7.13 -2.62
N GLN A 68 -7.63 7.91 -3.60
CA GLN A 68 -8.43 8.22 -4.80
C GLN A 68 -8.65 6.97 -5.68
N VAL A 69 -7.60 6.19 -5.93
CA VAL A 69 -7.71 4.91 -6.67
C VAL A 69 -8.66 3.95 -5.95
N LEU A 70 -8.52 3.80 -4.62
CA LEU A 70 -9.39 2.92 -3.83
C LEU A 70 -10.86 3.35 -3.87
N THR A 71 -11.13 4.65 -3.83
CA THR A 71 -12.49 5.21 -3.95
C THR A 71 -13.13 4.82 -5.27
N VAL A 72 -12.37 4.95 -6.36
CA VAL A 72 -12.84 4.67 -7.70
C VAL A 72 -13.03 3.17 -7.94
N PHE A 73 -12.11 2.32 -7.45
CA PHE A 73 -12.26 0.86 -7.51
C PHE A 73 -13.50 0.37 -6.77
N ARG A 74 -13.74 0.88 -5.55
CA ARG A 74 -14.96 0.57 -4.79
C ARG A 74 -16.23 0.98 -5.54
N ARG A 75 -16.22 2.14 -6.19
CA ARG A 75 -17.36 2.60 -7.01
C ARG A 75 -17.60 1.70 -8.22
N ALA A 76 -16.54 1.24 -8.89
CA ALA A 76 -16.66 0.27 -9.98
C ALA A 76 -17.24 -1.07 -9.52
N LEU A 77 -16.75 -1.60 -8.39
CA LEU A 77 -17.28 -2.85 -7.82
C LEU A 77 -18.74 -2.74 -7.40
N ALA A 78 -19.17 -1.55 -6.95
CA ALA A 78 -20.56 -1.27 -6.61
C ALA A 78 -21.47 -1.07 -7.83
N GLY A 79 -20.94 -1.13 -9.06
CA GLY A 79 -21.72 -0.90 -10.28
C GLY A 79 -22.17 0.56 -10.43
N GLY A 80 -21.35 1.51 -9.98
CA GLY A 80 -21.68 2.92 -10.06
C GLY A 80 -21.90 3.41 -11.50
N PRO A 81 -22.66 4.50 -11.70
CA PRO A 81 -22.84 5.07 -13.03
C PRO A 81 -21.51 5.58 -13.58
N GLY A 82 -21.23 5.27 -14.85
CA GLY A 82 -20.01 5.70 -15.56
C GLY A 82 -18.75 4.92 -15.20
N THR A 83 -18.86 3.74 -14.60
CA THR A 83 -17.70 2.93 -14.19
C THR A 83 -17.60 1.58 -14.92
N ALA A 84 -18.30 1.40 -16.04
CA ALA A 84 -18.29 0.14 -16.80
C ALA A 84 -16.89 -0.17 -17.35
N ASP A 85 -16.28 0.79 -18.02
CA ASP A 85 -14.93 0.69 -18.58
C ASP A 85 -13.86 0.44 -17.48
N LEU A 86 -14.06 1.02 -16.28
CA LEU A 86 -13.22 0.75 -15.12
C LEU A 86 -13.42 -0.65 -14.56
N ARG A 87 -14.66 -1.17 -14.61
CA ARG A 87 -14.96 -2.54 -14.18
C ARG A 87 -14.30 -3.55 -15.11
N GLU A 88 -14.34 -3.30 -16.42
CA GLU A 88 -13.63 -4.08 -17.44
C GLU A 88 -12.12 -4.06 -17.22
N LEU A 89 -11.54 -2.88 -16.96
CA LEU A 89 -10.11 -2.78 -16.61
C LEU A 89 -9.77 -3.62 -15.37
N LEU A 90 -10.60 -3.56 -14.32
CA LEU A 90 -10.37 -4.38 -13.13
C LEU A 90 -10.47 -5.88 -13.42
N ASP A 91 -11.31 -6.29 -14.36
CA ASP A 91 -11.41 -7.69 -14.83
C ASP A 91 -10.16 -8.09 -15.63
N ASP A 92 -9.69 -7.26 -16.57
CA ASP A 92 -8.43 -7.49 -17.30
C ASP A 92 -7.23 -7.65 -16.35
N LEU A 93 -7.18 -6.79 -15.32
CA LEU A 93 -6.13 -6.84 -14.29
C LEU A 93 -6.24 -8.09 -13.42
N ALA A 94 -7.45 -8.45 -13.03
CA ALA A 94 -7.74 -9.67 -12.30
C ALA A 94 -7.23 -10.90 -13.06
N ASP A 95 -7.52 -10.98 -14.36
CA ASP A 95 -7.07 -12.05 -15.23
C ASP A 95 -5.53 -12.09 -15.35
N GLY A 96 -4.90 -10.93 -15.54
CA GLY A 96 -3.43 -10.83 -15.65
C GLY A 96 -2.66 -11.22 -14.38
N PHE A 97 -3.33 -11.21 -13.22
CA PHE A 97 -2.69 -11.47 -11.93
C PHE A 97 -3.25 -12.71 -11.18
N ASP A 98 -4.09 -13.51 -11.82
CA ASP A 98 -4.78 -14.67 -11.21
C ASP A 98 -5.48 -14.27 -9.89
N ARG A 99 -6.22 -13.18 -9.95
CA ARG A 99 -6.94 -12.56 -8.82
C ARG A 99 -8.34 -12.20 -9.25
N THR A 100 -9.19 -11.85 -8.30
CA THR A 100 -10.47 -11.20 -8.59
C THR A 100 -10.36 -9.68 -8.41
N PRO A 101 -11.19 -8.88 -9.10
CA PRO A 101 -11.30 -7.43 -8.91
C PRO A 101 -11.50 -7.03 -7.44
N ARG A 102 -12.30 -7.86 -6.74
CA ARG A 102 -12.54 -7.72 -5.30
C ARG A 102 -11.27 -7.93 -4.50
N GLN A 103 -10.52 -8.99 -4.77
CA GLN A 103 -9.24 -9.25 -4.09
C GLN A 103 -8.22 -8.14 -4.34
N ILE A 104 -8.11 -7.62 -5.56
CA ILE A 104 -7.23 -6.47 -5.87
C ILE A 104 -7.62 -5.25 -5.04
N THR A 105 -8.91 -4.95 -4.97
CA THR A 105 -9.42 -3.81 -4.19
C THR A 105 -9.21 -4.00 -2.68
N GLU A 106 -9.41 -5.21 -2.17
CA GLU A 106 -9.14 -5.56 -0.77
C GLU A 106 -7.63 -5.47 -0.45
N ASP A 107 -6.75 -5.90 -1.36
CA ASP A 107 -5.30 -5.79 -1.22
C ASP A 107 -4.86 -4.32 -1.17
N LEU A 108 -5.41 -3.47 -2.04
CA LEU A 108 -5.18 -2.02 -2.01
C LEU A 108 -5.73 -1.38 -0.72
N GLN A 109 -6.89 -1.81 -0.23
CA GLN A 109 -7.45 -1.35 1.03
C GLN A 109 -6.54 -1.71 2.23
N ARG A 110 -6.02 -2.94 2.26
CA ARG A 110 -5.07 -3.38 3.30
C ARG A 110 -3.81 -2.52 3.28
N LEU A 111 -3.27 -2.28 2.08
CA LEU A 111 -2.11 -1.41 1.91
C LEU A 111 -2.38 0.02 2.42
N ALA A 112 -3.50 0.62 2.01
CA ALA A 112 -3.87 1.95 2.46
C ALA A 112 -4.02 1.99 4.00
N ALA A 113 -4.73 1.03 4.59
CA ALA A 113 -4.91 0.96 6.04
C ALA A 113 -3.59 0.80 6.81
N MET A 114 -2.65 0.03 6.25
CA MET A 114 -1.31 -0.14 6.82
C MET A 114 -0.55 1.19 6.85
N LEU A 115 -0.59 1.92 5.74
CA LEU A 115 0.16 3.17 5.56
C LEU A 115 -0.46 4.36 6.29
N THR A 116 -1.78 4.35 6.51
CA THR A 116 -2.50 5.42 7.22
C THR A 116 -2.64 5.15 8.72
N LEU A 117 -2.09 4.05 9.25
CA LEU A 117 -2.16 3.75 10.68
C LEU A 117 -1.29 4.75 11.45
N ASP A 118 -1.89 5.83 11.94
CA ASP A 118 -1.22 6.81 12.80
C ASP A 118 -1.62 6.56 14.27
N THR A 119 -0.80 5.79 14.98
CA THR A 119 -0.95 5.55 16.42
C THR A 119 0.32 5.91 17.16
N LEU A 120 0.23 6.11 18.47
CA LEU A 120 1.40 6.30 19.31
C LEU A 120 2.39 5.13 19.17
N ALA A 121 1.89 3.90 19.03
CA ALA A 121 2.72 2.72 18.82
C ALA A 121 3.55 2.79 17.54
N VAL A 122 2.95 3.23 16.42
CA VAL A 122 3.69 3.46 15.15
C VAL A 122 4.77 4.51 15.34
N ARG A 123 4.46 5.61 16.04
CA ARG A 123 5.44 6.68 16.32
C ARG A 123 6.58 6.19 17.22
N THR A 124 6.29 5.35 18.20
CA THR A 124 7.29 4.70 19.06
C THR A 124 8.22 3.80 18.26
N LEU A 125 7.68 2.97 17.36
CA LEU A 125 8.49 2.12 16.48
C LEU A 125 9.35 2.95 15.51
N ALA A 126 8.77 3.99 14.89
CA ALA A 126 9.49 4.88 14.00
C ALA A 126 10.64 5.61 14.73
N ALA A 127 10.37 6.13 15.93
CA ALA A 127 11.40 6.76 16.75
C ALA A 127 12.48 5.76 17.17
N ALA A 128 12.11 4.55 17.60
CA ALA A 128 13.07 3.51 17.95
C ALA A 128 13.94 3.10 16.76
N ALA A 129 13.37 2.95 15.57
CA ALA A 129 14.10 2.61 14.36
C ALA A 129 15.04 3.75 13.91
N VAL A 130 14.58 5.00 13.94
CA VAL A 130 15.41 6.18 13.62
C VAL A 130 16.54 6.36 14.64
N CYS A 131 16.25 6.26 15.94
CA CYS A 131 17.23 6.46 17.01
C CYS A 131 18.21 5.30 17.17
N SER A 132 17.78 4.05 16.92
CA SER A 132 18.62 2.88 17.19
C SER A 132 19.40 2.40 15.97
N LEU A 133 18.89 2.63 14.76
CA LEU A 133 19.52 2.13 13.54
C LEU A 133 20.25 3.22 12.75
N GLY A 134 20.00 4.51 13.02
CA GLY A 134 20.62 5.62 12.29
C GLY A 134 20.39 5.56 10.77
N LEU A 135 19.36 4.82 10.36
CA LEU A 135 19.17 4.41 8.97
C LEU A 135 18.58 5.55 8.14
N PRO A 136 19.13 5.80 6.94
CA PRO A 136 18.40 6.53 5.92
C PRO A 136 17.13 5.74 5.55
N SER A 137 16.09 6.45 5.11
CA SER A 137 14.84 5.85 4.60
C SER A 137 15.13 4.67 3.65
N GLY A 138 14.38 3.58 3.76
CA GLY A 138 14.50 2.41 2.88
C GLY A 138 15.55 1.36 3.29
N HIS A 139 16.05 1.40 4.52
CA HIS A 139 16.95 0.36 5.04
C HIS A 139 16.26 -0.47 6.13
N THR A 140 16.54 -1.77 6.10
CA THR A 140 16.03 -2.77 7.03
C THR A 140 17.05 -3.01 8.13
N GLY A 141 16.60 -3.10 9.39
CA GLY A 141 17.48 -3.43 10.51
C GLY A 141 16.76 -4.22 11.61
N PRO A 142 17.52 -4.84 12.52
CA PRO A 142 16.95 -5.58 13.64
C PRO A 142 16.21 -4.63 14.57
N LEU A 143 15.04 -5.08 15.05
CA LEU A 143 14.24 -4.27 15.95
C LEU A 143 14.93 -4.19 17.33
N PRO A 144 15.06 -2.99 17.95
CA PRO A 144 15.64 -2.88 19.28
C PRO A 144 14.82 -3.68 20.30
N ASP A 145 15.45 -4.64 21.00
CA ASP A 145 14.77 -5.49 21.97
C ASP A 145 14.53 -4.76 23.30
N THR A 146 13.59 -3.83 23.29
CA THR A 146 13.08 -3.15 24.48
C THR A 146 11.61 -3.50 24.70
N VAL A 147 11.18 -3.51 25.97
CA VAL A 147 9.77 -3.80 26.33
C VAL A 147 8.82 -2.86 25.59
N ALA A 148 9.13 -1.55 25.54
CA ALA A 148 8.32 -0.55 24.85
C ALA A 148 8.19 -0.81 23.35
N VAL A 149 9.26 -1.27 22.70
CA VAL A 149 9.26 -1.60 21.27
C VAL A 149 8.45 -2.87 20.99
N ARG A 150 8.57 -3.89 21.86
CA ARG A 150 7.78 -5.13 21.76
C ARG A 150 6.28 -4.86 21.95
N GLU A 151 5.91 -4.07 22.96
CA GLU A 151 4.52 -3.68 23.19
C GLU A 151 3.97 -2.84 22.04
N ALA A 152 4.75 -1.89 21.52
CA ALA A 152 4.36 -1.09 20.38
C ALA A 152 4.13 -1.95 19.12
N LEU A 153 5.01 -2.92 18.86
CA LEU A 153 4.86 -3.86 17.76
C LEU A 153 3.56 -4.68 17.86
N GLU A 154 3.25 -5.22 19.03
CA GLU A 154 1.99 -5.95 19.26
C GLU A 154 0.75 -5.07 19.09
N GLN A 155 0.82 -3.81 19.52
CA GLN A 155 -0.27 -2.83 19.31
C GLN A 155 -0.45 -2.50 17.83
N VAL A 156 0.64 -2.36 17.07
CA VAL A 156 0.58 -2.13 15.62
C VAL A 156 0.01 -3.34 14.90
N ARG A 157 0.47 -4.56 15.22
CA ARG A 157 -0.10 -5.82 14.70
C ARG A 157 -1.59 -5.93 14.99
N THR A 158 -2.01 -5.57 16.21
CA THR A 158 -3.43 -5.55 16.58
C THR A 158 -4.22 -4.53 15.76
N GLY A 159 -3.67 -3.33 15.56
CA GLY A 159 -4.28 -2.29 14.72
C GLY A 159 -4.43 -2.73 13.26
N TRP A 160 -3.41 -3.35 12.71
CA TRP A 160 -3.42 -3.94 11.36
C TRP A 160 -4.41 -5.11 11.24
N ALA A 161 -4.44 -6.02 12.22
CA ALA A 161 -5.39 -7.13 12.26
C ALA A 161 -6.84 -6.63 12.29
N ALA A 162 -7.13 -5.58 13.07
CA ALA A 162 -8.45 -4.94 13.09
C ALA A 162 -8.85 -4.34 11.73
N ALA A 163 -7.87 -3.92 10.93
CA ALA A 163 -8.06 -3.44 9.56
C ALA A 163 -8.08 -4.58 8.50
N GLY A 164 -7.96 -5.85 8.92
CA GLY A 164 -7.95 -7.01 8.03
C GLY A 164 -6.62 -7.27 7.33
N VAL A 165 -5.53 -6.66 7.82
CA VAL A 165 -4.14 -6.95 7.42
C VAL A 165 -3.65 -8.11 8.30
N ARG A 166 -3.17 -9.20 7.68
CA ARG A 166 -2.66 -10.39 8.38
C ARG A 166 -1.20 -10.59 8.07
#